data_AF-K1QB44-F1
#
_entry.id   AF-K1QB44-F1
#
_cell.length_a   1.000
_cell.length_b   1.000
_cell.length_c   1.000
_cell.angle_alpha   90.00
_cell.angle_beta   90.00
_cell.angle_gamma   90.00
#
_symmetry.space_group_name_H-M   'P 1'
#
loop_
_entity.id
_entity.type
_entity.pdbx_description
1 polymer ?
#
loop_
_entity_poly.entity_id
_entity_poly.type
_entity_poly.pdbx_seq_one_letter_code
_entity_poly.pdbx_strand_id
1 'polypeptide(L)'
;MYPLDTSLQPRGGKIQNYITLYKVSNVQVLFEENLGVVDFFPSSKIGVIFIREPELVSFSGQKKKLAKLRKANRVQAIVLAEKTPTSSQYYPEVQKFCIMDLGFNIIPVPGQNEAASLLAQMVVSESHMNANPFLKKRTYRVDEALLTTIRSIPGLGGVKARTLLEHFGSMKIIYSIHRL
;
A
#
# COMPACT_ATOMS: atom_id res chain seq x y z
N MET A 1 5.24 12.31 -28.69
CA MET A 1 6.56 12.94 -28.88
C MET A 1 6.48 14.32 -28.25
N TYR A 2 6.91 14.47 -26.99
CA TYR A 2 6.86 15.75 -26.28
C TYR A 2 8.18 16.51 -26.50
N PRO A 3 8.16 17.84 -26.65
CA PRO A 3 9.36 18.61 -26.96
C PRO A 3 10.34 18.62 -25.79
N LEU A 4 11.63 18.45 -26.10
CA LEU A 4 12.75 18.62 -25.18
C LEU A 4 12.98 20.12 -24.96
N ASP A 5 12.81 20.60 -23.73
CA ASP A 5 13.34 21.89 -23.31
C ASP A 5 14.76 21.67 -22.75
N THR A 6 15.76 22.15 -23.48
CA THR A 6 17.20 22.01 -23.17
C THR A 6 17.79 23.22 -22.46
N SER A 7 16.96 24.11 -21.90
CA SER A 7 17.48 25.27 -21.17
C SER A 7 17.77 24.95 -19.71
N LEU A 8 19.04 24.60 -19.40
CA LEU A 8 19.79 24.95 -18.17
C LEU A 8 21.13 24.18 -18.12
N GLN A 9 22.16 24.71 -18.79
CA GLN A 9 23.56 24.36 -18.50
C GLN A 9 24.20 25.49 -17.68
N PRO A 10 24.71 25.24 -16.46
CA PRO A 10 25.59 26.17 -15.79
C PRO A 10 27.04 25.91 -16.18
N ARG A 11 27.73 27.00 -16.53
CA ARG A 11 29.19 27.10 -16.64
C ARG A 11 29.81 27.08 -15.24
N GLY A 12 30.87 26.30 -15.04
CA GLY A 12 31.74 26.40 -13.87
C GLY A 12 31.70 25.18 -12.95
N GLY A 13 32.85 24.56 -12.74
CA GLY A 13 33.01 23.27 -12.09
C GLY A 13 32.57 23.22 -10.63
N LYS A 14 31.67 22.29 -10.34
CA LYS A 14 31.52 21.47 -9.13
C LYS A 14 30.80 20.21 -9.58
N ILE A 15 31.23 19.04 -9.10
CA ILE A 15 30.56 17.76 -9.38
C ILE A 15 29.21 17.80 -8.69
N GLN A 16 28.21 18.33 -9.39
CA GLN A 16 26.82 18.37 -8.95
C GLN A 16 26.16 17.14 -9.59
N ASN A 17 25.77 16.17 -8.76
CA ASN A 17 24.93 15.06 -9.18
C ASN A 17 23.80 15.61 -10.06
N TYR A 18 23.77 15.18 -11.34
CA TYR A 18 22.80 15.66 -12.31
C TYR A 18 21.42 15.10 -11.95
N ILE A 19 20.69 15.80 -11.10
CA ILE A 19 19.29 15.49 -10.82
C ILE A 19 18.48 16.05 -11.99
N THR A 20 18.21 15.22 -13.00
CA THR A 20 17.32 15.61 -14.08
C THR A 20 15.87 15.50 -13.59
N LEU A 21 15.23 16.66 -13.43
CA LEU A 21 13.85 16.76 -12.96
C LEU A 21 12.88 16.74 -14.14
N TYR A 22 11.98 15.75 -14.17
CA TYR A 22 10.88 15.71 -15.12
C TYR A 22 9.55 15.84 -14.38
N LYS A 23 8.66 16.70 -14.87
CA LYS A 23 7.29 16.84 -14.37
C LYS A 23 6.35 16.05 -15.27
N VAL A 24 5.85 14.92 -14.79
CA VAL A 24 4.81 14.13 -15.46
C VAL A 24 3.57 14.17 -14.57
N SER A 25 2.46 14.71 -15.07
CA SER A 25 1.16 14.69 -14.37
C SER A 25 1.20 15.20 -12.92
N ASN A 26 1.90 16.32 -12.68
CA ASN A 26 2.14 16.93 -11.35
C ASN A 26 3.02 16.14 -10.37
N VAL A 27 3.73 15.12 -10.84
CA VAL A 27 4.72 14.37 -10.05
C VAL A 27 6.13 14.75 -10.51
N GLN A 28 7.02 15.00 -9.56
CA GLN A 28 8.44 15.22 -9.79
C GLN A 28 9.17 13.89 -9.81
N VAL A 29 9.85 13.60 -10.92
CA VAL A 29 10.67 12.39 -11.06
C VAL A 29 12.13 12.74 -10.80
N LEU A 30 12.76 11.97 -9.91
CA LEU A 30 14.20 12.03 -9.63
C LEU A 30 14.83 10.73 -10.13
N PHE A 31 15.81 10.85 -11.01
CA PHE A 31 16.58 9.72 -11.52
C PHE A 31 17.78 9.47 -10.61
N GLU A 32 17.98 8.21 -10.23
CA GLU A 32 19.09 7.75 -9.40
C GLU A 32 19.60 6.43 -9.97
N GLU A 33 20.91 6.30 -10.16
CA GLU A 33 21.51 5.11 -10.78
C GLU A 33 21.59 3.95 -9.78
N ASN A 34 21.60 4.24 -8.48
CA ASN A 34 21.87 3.26 -7.42
C ASN A 34 20.65 2.93 -6.53
N LEU A 35 19.49 2.68 -7.14
CA LEU A 35 18.26 2.28 -6.43
C LEU A 35 18.28 0.83 -5.88
N GLY A 36 19.31 0.05 -6.25
CA GLY A 36 19.50 -1.31 -5.78
C GLY A 36 18.54 -2.31 -6.42
N VAL A 37 17.70 -2.94 -5.60
CA VAL A 37 16.79 -4.04 -6.02
C VAL A 37 15.40 -3.51 -6.40
N VAL A 38 15.16 -2.21 -6.29
CA VAL A 38 13.86 -1.56 -6.52
C VAL A 38 13.98 -0.66 -7.75
N ASP A 39 12.91 -0.55 -8.52
CA ASP A 39 12.89 0.26 -9.75
C ASP A 39 12.35 1.68 -9.50
N PHE A 40 11.42 1.85 -8.54
CA PHE A 40 10.88 3.17 -8.17
C PHE A 40 10.60 3.30 -6.67
N PHE A 41 10.71 4.51 -6.13
CA PHE A 41 10.25 4.86 -4.77
C PHE A 41 9.18 5.95 -4.84
N PRO A 42 7.88 5.60 -4.85
CA PRO A 42 6.80 6.58 -4.70
C PRO A 42 6.81 7.27 -3.33
N SER A 43 7.39 6.61 -2.30
CA SER A 43 7.61 7.17 -0.97
C SER A 43 8.83 6.53 -0.32
N SER A 44 9.30 7.07 0.81
CA SER A 44 10.43 6.49 1.56
C SER A 44 10.14 5.10 2.15
N LYS A 45 8.87 4.68 2.19
CA LYS A 45 8.43 3.40 2.74
C LYS A 45 8.07 2.37 1.67
N ILE A 46 7.72 2.82 0.46
CA ILE A 46 7.20 1.98 -0.61
C ILE A 46 8.24 1.84 -1.71
N GLY A 47 8.67 0.60 -1.97
CA GLY A 47 9.50 0.25 -3.11
C GLY A 47 8.68 -0.46 -4.18
N VAL A 48 8.77 0.00 -5.42
CA VAL A 48 8.06 -0.60 -6.55
C VAL A 48 9.05 -1.31 -7.48
N ILE A 49 8.72 -2.54 -7.85
CA ILE A 49 9.43 -3.32 -8.88
C ILE A 49 8.53 -3.44 -10.10
N PHE A 50 9.08 -3.20 -11.28
CA PHE A 50 8.36 -3.34 -12.54
C PHE A 50 8.87 -4.56 -13.30
N ILE A 51 7.99 -5.54 -13.48
CA ILE A 51 8.25 -6.76 -14.24
C ILE A 51 7.63 -6.58 -15.62
N ARG A 52 8.50 -6.52 -16.63
CA ARG A 52 8.07 -6.44 -18.03
C ARG A 52 7.58 -7.77 -18.56
N GLU A 53 6.89 -7.73 -19.70
CA GLU A 53 6.36 -8.92 -20.37
C GLU A 53 7.37 -10.08 -20.48
N PRO A 54 8.60 -9.93 -21.04
CA PRO A 54 9.57 -11.03 -21.17
C PRO A 54 10.11 -11.54 -19.81
N GLU A 55 10.11 -10.68 -18.81
CA GLU A 55 10.56 -11.01 -17.46
C GLU A 55 9.49 -11.78 -16.69
N LEU A 56 8.21 -11.56 -17.02
CA LEU A 56 7.10 -12.36 -16.54
C LEU A 56 7.15 -13.79 -17.10
N VAL A 57 7.52 -13.94 -18.37
CA VAL A 57 7.63 -15.25 -19.06
C VAL A 57 8.77 -16.09 -18.48
N SER A 58 9.94 -15.49 -18.28
CA SER A 58 11.12 -16.22 -17.79
C SER A 58 11.16 -16.39 -16.27
N PHE A 59 10.66 -15.38 -15.53
CA PHE A 59 10.51 -15.20 -14.09
C PHE A 59 11.69 -15.51 -13.15
N SER A 60 12.56 -16.47 -13.45
CA SER A 60 13.67 -16.95 -12.61
C SER A 60 14.61 -15.85 -12.13
N GLY A 61 14.93 -14.86 -12.98
CA GLY A 61 15.73 -13.69 -12.60
C GLY A 61 15.01 -12.80 -11.59
N GLN A 62 13.75 -12.46 -11.88
CA GLN A 62 12.92 -11.64 -11.00
C GLN A 62 12.62 -12.34 -9.68
N LYS A 63 12.43 -13.65 -9.68
CA LYS A 63 12.24 -14.47 -8.48
C LYS A 63 13.39 -14.29 -7.48
N LYS A 64 14.64 -14.31 -7.96
CA LYS A 64 15.83 -14.05 -7.13
C LYS A 64 15.89 -12.59 -6.65
N LYS A 65 15.54 -11.63 -7.51
CA LYS A 65 15.47 -10.19 -7.17
C LYS A 65 14.49 -9.96 -6.02
N LEU A 66 13.26 -10.48 -6.15
CA LEU A 66 12.19 -10.38 -5.15
C LEU A 66 12.55 -11.07 -3.83
N ALA A 67 13.15 -12.26 -3.87
CA ALA A 67 13.59 -12.95 -2.66
C ALA A 67 14.68 -12.16 -1.90
N LYS A 68 15.63 -11.53 -2.62
CA LYS A 68 16.63 -10.64 -2.01
C LYS A 68 15.96 -9.42 -1.36
N LEU A 69 14.97 -8.81 -2.01
CA LEU A 69 14.25 -7.68 -1.43
C LEU A 69 13.51 -8.08 -0.14
N ARG A 70 12.85 -9.24 -0.15
CA ARG A 70 12.16 -9.76 1.05
C ARG A 70 13.13 -9.99 2.19
N LYS A 71 14.33 -10.52 1.91
CA LYS A 71 15.39 -10.72 2.90
C LYS A 71 15.90 -9.40 3.47
N ALA A 72 16.03 -8.36 2.65
CA ALA A 72 16.45 -7.04 3.11
C ALA A 72 15.40 -6.40 4.03
N ASN A 73 14.10 -6.62 3.74
CA ASN A 73 12.95 -6.18 4.55
C ASN A 73 12.98 -4.70 4.98
N ARG A 74 13.48 -3.82 4.09
CA ARG A 74 13.63 -2.38 4.38
C ARG A 74 12.44 -1.53 3.96
N VAL A 75 11.66 -2.01 2.99
CA VAL A 75 10.55 -1.27 2.37
C VAL A 75 9.36 -2.20 2.13
N GLN A 76 8.16 -1.62 2.10
CA GLN A 76 6.97 -2.30 1.63
C GLN A 76 7.06 -2.44 0.11
N ALA A 77 7.21 -3.67 -0.37
CA ALA A 77 7.35 -3.94 -1.79
C ALA A 77 5.99 -4.05 -2.48
N ILE A 78 5.85 -3.36 -3.61
CA ILE A 78 4.74 -3.52 -4.55
C ILE A 78 5.32 -3.92 -5.91
N VAL A 79 4.77 -4.96 -6.52
CA VAL A 79 5.17 -5.44 -7.84
C VAL A 79 4.15 -4.95 -8.87
N LEU A 80 4.61 -4.27 -9.90
CA LEU A 80 3.82 -3.96 -11.08
C LEU A 80 4.24 -4.94 -12.18
N ALA A 81 3.28 -5.60 -12.81
CA ALA A 81 3.57 -6.65 -13.79
C ALA A 81 2.81 -6.39 -15.10
N GLU A 82 3.54 -6.32 -16.21
CA GLU A 82 2.97 -6.18 -17.55
C GLU A 82 2.23 -7.46 -17.95
N LYS A 83 0.90 -7.43 -17.75
CA LYS A 83 -0.02 -8.51 -18.09
C LYS A 83 -0.73 -8.17 -19.39
N THR A 84 -0.19 -8.66 -20.49
CA THR A 84 -0.77 -8.56 -21.84
C THR A 84 -1.43 -9.89 -22.21
N PRO A 85 -2.14 -9.98 -23.35
CA PRO A 85 -2.66 -11.26 -23.85
C PRO A 85 -1.57 -12.35 -23.94
N THR A 86 -0.35 -11.97 -24.30
CA THR A 86 0.80 -12.90 -24.46
C THR A 86 1.33 -13.41 -23.12
N SER A 87 1.46 -12.53 -22.12
CA SER A 87 2.03 -12.88 -20.80
C SER A 87 1.00 -13.38 -19.78
N SER A 88 -0.30 -13.26 -20.08
CA SER A 88 -1.39 -13.59 -19.17
C SER A 88 -1.30 -15.00 -18.57
N GLN A 89 -0.81 -15.98 -19.35
CA GLN A 89 -0.66 -17.37 -18.91
C GLN A 89 0.41 -17.57 -17.82
N TYR A 90 1.43 -16.71 -17.77
CA TYR A 90 2.53 -16.80 -16.80
C TYR A 90 2.22 -16.03 -15.50
N TYR A 91 1.30 -15.06 -15.56
CA TYR A 91 0.94 -14.20 -14.43
C TYR A 91 0.50 -14.96 -13.16
N PRO A 92 -0.31 -16.04 -13.21
CA PRO A 92 -0.76 -16.72 -11.99
C PRO A 92 0.38 -17.29 -11.13
N GLU A 93 1.44 -17.82 -11.74
CA GLU A 93 2.60 -18.32 -11.02
C GLU A 93 3.34 -17.18 -10.29
N VAL A 94 3.57 -16.09 -11.01
CA VAL A 94 4.21 -14.87 -10.47
C VAL A 94 3.37 -14.29 -9.34
N GLN A 95 2.05 -14.22 -9.51
CA GLN A 95 1.12 -13.72 -8.51
C GLN A 95 1.16 -14.59 -7.25
N LYS A 96 1.10 -15.91 -7.40
CA LYS A 96 1.19 -16.84 -6.28
C LYS A 96 2.48 -16.64 -5.51
N PHE A 97 3.62 -16.57 -6.19
CA PHE A 97 4.91 -16.35 -5.55
C PHE A 97 4.96 -15.00 -4.80
N CYS A 98 4.50 -13.91 -5.43
CA CYS A 98 4.52 -12.59 -4.80
C CYS A 98 3.63 -12.54 -3.55
N ILE A 99 2.37 -12.97 -3.67
CA ILE A 99 1.38 -12.84 -2.60
C ILE A 99 1.59 -13.90 -1.52
N MET A 100 1.72 -15.17 -1.89
CA MET A 100 1.72 -16.28 -0.94
C MET A 100 3.10 -16.54 -0.35
N ASP A 101 4.15 -16.52 -1.19
CA ASP A 101 5.48 -16.92 -0.73
C ASP A 101 6.24 -15.74 -0.11
N LEU A 102 6.04 -14.52 -0.62
CA LEU A 102 6.74 -13.32 -0.14
C LEU A 102 5.88 -12.37 0.70
N GLY A 103 4.56 -12.38 0.54
CA GLY A 103 3.66 -11.40 1.18
C GLY A 103 3.73 -10.02 0.54
N PHE A 104 4.15 -9.93 -0.73
CA PHE A 104 4.16 -8.70 -1.51
C PHE A 104 2.83 -8.51 -2.23
N ASN A 105 2.48 -7.24 -2.46
CA ASN A 105 1.37 -6.91 -3.35
C ASN A 105 1.83 -6.97 -4.80
N ILE A 106 0.97 -7.43 -5.70
CA ILE A 106 1.19 -7.40 -7.14
C ILE A 106 -0.02 -6.79 -7.84
N ILE A 107 0.23 -5.88 -8.78
CA ILE A 107 -0.81 -5.20 -9.55
C ILE A 107 -0.53 -5.45 -11.05
N PRO A 108 -1.47 -6.07 -11.78
CA PRO A 108 -1.33 -6.24 -13.22
C PRO A 108 -1.56 -4.90 -13.92
N VAL A 109 -0.73 -4.60 -14.90
CA VAL A 109 -0.86 -3.42 -15.77
C VAL A 109 -0.73 -3.86 -17.23
N PRO A 110 -1.46 -3.25 -18.17
CA PRO A 110 -1.37 -3.62 -19.59
C PRO A 110 -0.11 -3.07 -20.28
N GLY A 111 0.54 -2.06 -19.70
CA GLY A 111 1.76 -1.47 -20.23
C GLY A 111 2.34 -0.35 -19.35
N GLN A 112 3.36 0.32 -19.88
CA GLN A 112 4.12 1.33 -19.16
C GLN A 112 3.33 2.62 -18.88
N ASN A 113 2.38 2.99 -19.75
CA ASN A 113 1.59 4.21 -19.55
C ASN A 113 0.66 4.09 -18.33
N GLU A 114 0.05 2.92 -18.17
CA GLU A 114 -0.81 2.59 -17.03
C GLU A 114 0.03 2.40 -15.77
N ALA A 115 1.21 1.79 -15.89
CA ALA A 115 2.18 1.71 -14.80
C ALA A 115 2.59 3.12 -14.30
N ALA A 116 2.90 4.03 -15.22
CA ALA A 116 3.26 5.42 -14.90
C ALA A 116 2.10 6.18 -14.23
N SER A 117 0.88 6.03 -14.74
CA SER A 117 -0.32 6.64 -14.15
C SER A 117 -0.57 6.11 -12.74
N LEU A 118 -0.40 4.80 -12.52
CA LEU A 118 -0.54 4.18 -11.23
C LEU A 118 0.55 4.64 -10.25
N LEU A 119 1.81 4.73 -10.69
CA LEU A 119 2.91 5.29 -9.89
C LEU A 119 2.60 6.73 -9.45
N ALA A 120 2.09 7.57 -10.36
CA ALA A 120 1.69 8.92 -10.01
C ALA A 120 0.58 8.93 -8.95
N GLN A 121 -0.42 8.05 -9.08
CA GLN A 121 -1.48 7.91 -8.08
C GLN A 121 -0.96 7.42 -6.73
N MET A 122 0.07 6.54 -6.70
CA MET A 122 0.70 6.11 -5.44
C MET A 122 1.34 7.28 -4.70
N VAL A 123 2.06 8.17 -5.40
CA VAL A 123 2.66 9.37 -4.81
C VAL A 123 1.59 10.27 -4.18
N VAL A 124 0.51 10.54 -4.92
CA VAL A 124 -0.61 11.36 -4.41
C VAL A 124 -1.28 10.69 -3.22
N SER A 125 -1.56 9.40 -3.29
CA SER A 125 -2.27 8.66 -2.24
C SER A 125 -1.47 8.59 -0.94
N GLU A 126 -0.14 8.44 -1.02
CA GLU A 126 0.72 8.46 0.16
C GLU A 126 0.75 9.85 0.84
N SER A 127 0.68 10.93 0.06
CA SER A 127 0.57 12.27 0.64
C SER A 127 -0.76 12.51 1.36
N HIS A 128 -1.79 11.70 1.06
CA HIS A 128 -3.18 11.87 1.55
C HIS A 128 -3.69 10.64 2.33
N MET A 129 -2.82 9.92 3.06
CA MET A 129 -3.21 8.71 3.81
C MET A 129 -4.42 8.91 4.75
N ASN A 130 -4.54 10.09 5.36
CA ASN A 130 -5.64 10.43 6.28
C ASN A 130 -7.02 10.52 5.60
N ALA A 131 -7.06 10.67 4.27
CA ALA A 131 -8.30 10.66 3.51
C ALA A 131 -8.82 9.22 3.25
N ASN A 132 -8.00 8.19 3.44
CA ASN A 132 -8.40 6.80 3.21
C ASN A 132 -9.54 6.40 4.18
N PRO A 133 -10.76 6.16 3.70
CA PRO A 133 -11.90 5.82 4.55
C PRO A 133 -11.74 4.50 5.30
N PHE A 134 -10.90 3.58 4.79
CA PHE A 134 -10.61 2.30 5.43
C PHE A 134 -9.59 2.42 6.57
N LEU A 135 -8.83 3.51 6.63
CA LEU A 135 -7.90 3.80 7.74
C LEU A 135 -8.53 4.69 8.82
N LYS A 136 -9.72 5.26 8.57
CA LYS A 136 -10.44 6.04 9.57
C LYS A 136 -10.77 5.15 10.77
N LYS A 137 -10.22 5.48 11.93
CA LYS A 137 -10.59 4.83 13.19
C LYS A 137 -12.09 5.04 13.41
N ARG A 138 -12.84 3.95 13.50
CA ARG A 138 -14.26 4.00 13.87
C ARG A 138 -14.34 4.56 15.29
N THR A 139 -14.91 5.76 15.43
CA THR A 139 -15.30 6.30 16.72
C THR A 139 -16.68 5.73 17.04
N TYR A 140 -16.74 4.60 17.75
CA TYR A 140 -18.00 4.14 18.33
C TYR A 140 -18.36 5.08 19.47
N ARG A 141 -19.62 5.52 19.55
CA ARG A 141 -20.17 6.01 20.82
C ARG A 141 -20.29 4.78 21.71
N VAL A 142 -19.44 4.71 22.74
CA VAL A 142 -19.31 3.57 23.65
C VAL A 142 -20.69 3.13 24.16
N ASP A 143 -21.61 4.06 24.39
CA ASP A 143 -22.94 3.79 24.94
C ASP A 143 -23.83 2.88 24.09
N GLU A 144 -23.90 3.05 22.76
CA GLU A 144 -24.80 2.23 21.90
C GLU A 144 -24.28 0.81 21.70
N ALA A 145 -22.97 0.66 21.52
CA ALA A 145 -22.34 -0.65 21.44
C ALA A 145 -22.51 -1.41 22.77
N LEU A 146 -22.30 -0.74 23.89
CA LEU A 146 -22.45 -1.28 25.24
C LEU A 146 -23.91 -1.70 25.53
N LEU A 147 -24.89 -0.87 25.15
CA LEU A 147 -26.31 -1.19 25.27
C LEU A 147 -26.69 -2.40 24.43
N THR A 148 -26.19 -2.48 23.19
CA THR A 148 -26.46 -3.63 22.31
C THR A 148 -25.88 -4.92 22.89
N THR A 149 -24.68 -4.86 23.48
CA THR A 149 -24.07 -6.02 24.15
C THR A 149 -24.85 -6.45 25.39
N ILE A 150 -25.37 -5.54 26.22
CA ILE A 150 -26.14 -5.95 27.40
C ILE A 150 -27.51 -6.52 27.02
N ARG A 151 -28.09 -6.04 25.91
CA ARG A 151 -29.35 -6.58 25.37
C ARG A 151 -29.21 -8.00 24.80
N SER A 152 -27.99 -8.50 24.57
CA SER A 152 -27.80 -9.90 24.17
C SER A 152 -27.93 -10.88 25.33
N ILE A 153 -28.00 -10.40 26.57
CA ILE A 153 -28.26 -11.24 27.74
C ILE A 153 -29.76 -11.62 27.73
N PRO A 154 -30.12 -12.92 27.77
CA PRO A 154 -31.51 -13.34 27.77
C PRO A 154 -32.33 -12.66 28.88
N GLY A 155 -33.49 -12.09 28.52
CA GLY A 155 -34.37 -11.38 29.47
C GLY A 155 -34.08 -9.89 29.69
N LEU A 156 -33.00 -9.35 29.10
CA LEU A 156 -32.64 -7.92 29.16
C LEU A 156 -33.10 -7.16 27.90
N GLY A 157 -34.25 -6.49 28.01
CA GLY A 157 -34.74 -5.54 26.99
C GLY A 157 -34.02 -4.17 27.05
N GLY A 158 -34.33 -3.27 26.12
CA GLY A 158 -33.62 -1.97 25.98
C GLY A 158 -33.69 -1.08 27.22
N VAL A 159 -34.84 -1.02 27.90
CA VAL A 159 -35.02 -0.23 29.12
C VAL A 159 -34.18 -0.80 30.27
N LYS A 160 -34.27 -2.12 30.50
CA LYS A 160 -33.52 -2.80 31.57
C LYS A 160 -32.01 -2.73 31.34
N ALA A 161 -31.56 -2.88 30.09
CA ALA A 161 -30.16 -2.76 29.73
C ALA A 161 -29.60 -1.36 30.02
N ARG A 162 -30.38 -0.31 29.77
CA ARG A 162 -30.00 1.08 30.06
C ARG A 162 -29.92 1.35 31.55
N THR A 163 -30.95 0.98 32.30
CA THR A 163 -30.97 1.14 33.77
C THR A 163 -29.80 0.41 34.43
N LEU A 164 -29.49 -0.79 33.95
CA LEU A 164 -28.38 -1.60 34.45
C LEU A 164 -27.01 -0.97 34.17
N LEU A 165 -26.86 -0.28 33.02
CA LEU A 165 -25.66 0.51 32.73
C LEU A 165 -25.55 1.80 33.52
N GLU A 166 -26.64 2.51 33.72
CA GLU A 166 -26.69 3.72 34.54
C GLU A 166 -26.34 3.41 36.00
N HIS A 167 -26.73 2.22 36.49
CA HIS A 167 -26.48 1.82 37.86
C HIS A 167 -25.06 1.32 38.12
N PHE A 168 -24.49 0.51 37.21
CA PHE A 168 -23.19 -0.13 37.44
C PHE A 168 -22.04 0.53 36.67
N GLY A 169 -22.31 1.41 35.70
CA GLY A 169 -21.32 2.19 34.95
C GLY A 169 -20.34 1.40 34.08
N SER A 170 -20.29 0.06 34.19
CA SER A 170 -19.39 -0.79 33.43
C SER A 170 -19.88 -2.24 33.37
N MET A 171 -19.73 -2.87 32.20
CA MET A 171 -19.96 -4.31 32.02
C MET A 171 -19.08 -5.18 32.94
N LYS A 172 -17.87 -4.72 33.28
CA LYS A 172 -16.97 -5.46 34.16
C LYS A 172 -17.57 -5.63 35.56
N ILE A 173 -18.26 -4.60 36.05
CA ILE A 173 -18.90 -4.61 37.36
C ILE A 173 -20.13 -5.53 37.33
N ILE A 174 -20.95 -5.43 36.28
CA ILE A 174 -22.12 -6.30 36.06
C ILE A 174 -21.73 -7.78 36.08
N TYR A 175 -20.67 -8.16 35.36
CA TYR A 175 -20.18 -9.55 35.33
C TYR A 175 -19.66 -10.02 36.69
N SER A 176 -19.03 -9.13 37.46
CA SER A 176 -18.45 -9.48 38.77
C SER A 176 -19.51 -9.79 39.83
N ILE A 177 -20.71 -9.23 39.69
CA ILE A 177 -21.82 -9.43 40.65
C ILE A 177 -22.51 -10.79 40.45
N HIS A 178 -22.54 -11.34 39.23
CA HIS A 178 -23.13 -12.66 38.95
C HIS A 178 -22.24 -13.82 39.43
N ARG A 179 -20.99 -13.56 39.85
CA ARG A 179 -20.04 -14.59 40.28
C ARG A 179 -19.97 -14.79 41.80
N LEU A 180 -20.92 -14.21 42.54
CA LEU A 180 -21.20 -14.44 43.97
C LEU A 180 -22.55 -15.14 44.10
#